data_AF-A0A843H5Z8-F1
#
_entry.id   AF-A0A843H5Z8-F1
#
_cell.length_a   1.000
_cell.length_b   1.000
_cell.length_c   1.000
_cell.angle_alpha   90.00
_cell.angle_beta   90.00
_cell.angle_gamma   90.00
#
_symmetry.space_group_name_H-M   'P 1'
#
loop_
_entity.id
_entity.type
_entity.pdbx_description
1 polymer ?
#
loop_
_entity_poly.entity_id
_entity_poly.type
_entity_poly.pdbx_seq_one_letter_code
_entity_poly.pdbx_strand_id
1 'polypeptide(L)'
;MIGKKLYKPVNLDEYSKVAEWCNENNATIEDKGNYYEVVAVVPHEPTLQEQIESLEHKTGYSRAIRELILANDSGASAYVKSKAQEIENIAEQLRGK
;
A
#
# COMPACT_ATOMS: atom_id res chain seq x y z
N MET A 1 10.90 15.51 14.71
CA MET A 1 11.18 14.72 15.92
C MET A 1 11.64 13.29 15.63
N ILE A 2 12.02 12.95 14.40
CA ILE A 2 12.54 11.60 14.09
C ILE A 2 13.73 11.23 15.00
N GLY A 3 13.76 9.99 15.48
CA GLY A 3 14.75 9.46 16.42
C GLY A 3 14.50 9.84 17.89
N LYS A 4 13.47 10.63 18.20
CA LYS A 4 13.12 10.97 19.58
C LYS A 4 12.66 9.70 20.31
N LYS A 5 13.20 9.49 21.51
CA LYS A 5 12.87 8.37 22.40
C LYS A 5 11.97 8.84 23.55
N LEU A 6 10.95 8.05 23.87
CA LEU A 6 10.05 8.22 25.02
C LEU A 6 10.20 7.00 25.92
N TYR A 7 10.96 7.13 27.00
CA TYR A 7 11.23 6.01 27.93
C TYR A 7 10.00 5.68 28.78
N LYS A 8 9.78 4.39 29.05
CA LYS A 8 8.68 3.92 29.90
C LYS A 8 9.05 4.07 31.40
N PRO A 9 8.11 4.44 32.29
CA PRO A 9 6.72 4.82 32.01
C PRO A 9 6.64 6.18 31.32
N VAL A 10 5.83 6.25 30.26
CA VAL A 10 5.74 7.44 29.42
C VAL A 10 4.93 8.54 30.10
N ASN A 11 5.42 9.77 29.97
CA ASN A 11 4.62 10.96 30.23
C ASN A 11 3.60 11.17 29.10
N LEU A 12 2.31 11.13 29.43
CA LEU A 12 1.22 11.20 28.44
C LEU A 12 1.12 12.56 27.75
N ASP A 13 1.49 13.67 28.41
CA ASP A 13 1.48 15.01 27.80
C ASP A 13 2.59 15.11 26.74
N GLU A 14 3.75 14.53 27.03
CA GLU A 14 4.85 14.45 26.07
C GLU A 14 4.49 13.54 24.90
N TYR A 15 3.89 12.37 25.17
CA TYR A 15 3.43 11.45 24.14
C TYR A 15 2.43 12.10 23.18
N SER A 16 1.46 12.83 23.73
CA SER A 16 0.40 13.49 22.94
C SER A 16 1.00 14.51 21.98
N LYS A 17 1.93 15.36 22.45
CA LYS A 17 2.63 16.34 21.59
C LYS A 17 3.46 15.68 20.49
N VAL A 18 4.11 14.57 20.81
CA VAL A 18 4.89 13.81 19.83
C VAL A 18 3.97 13.18 18.79
N ALA A 19 2.81 12.65 19.20
CA ALA A 19 1.82 12.06 18.31
C ALA A 19 1.22 13.11 17.36
N GLU A 20 0.88 14.30 17.86
CA GLU A 20 0.45 15.44 17.03
C GLU A 20 1.50 15.79 15.97
N TRP A 21 2.77 15.92 16.38
CA TRP A 21 3.86 16.17 15.42
C TRP A 21 4.00 15.05 14.38
N CYS A 22 3.82 13.79 14.79
CA CYS A 22 3.91 12.64 13.88
C CYS A 22 2.84 12.69 12.78
N ASN A 23 1.61 13.04 13.12
CA ASN A 23 0.49 13.17 12.19
C ASN A 23 0.77 14.20 11.08
N GLU A 24 1.50 15.27 11.39
CA GLU A 24 1.84 16.33 10.42
C GLU A 24 3.12 16.07 9.62
N ASN A 25 3.96 15.12 10.05
CA ASN A 25 5.33 14.98 9.53
C ASN A 25 5.62 13.59 8.93
N ASN A 26 4.57 12.86 8.54
CA ASN A 26 4.68 11.50 7.97
C ASN A 26 5.60 10.61 8.82
N ALA A 27 5.34 10.60 10.12
CA ALA A 27 6.09 9.86 11.11
C ALA A 27 5.13 9.04 11.98
N THR A 28 5.65 8.04 12.66
CA THR A 28 4.89 7.22 13.61
C THR A 28 5.73 6.95 14.85
N ILE A 29 5.06 6.57 15.94
CA ILE A 29 5.70 6.19 17.20
C ILE A 29 5.72 4.66 17.26
N GLU A 30 6.90 4.07 17.24
CA GLU A 30 7.10 2.62 17.26
C GLU A 30 7.55 2.15 18.65
N ASP A 31 7.05 1.00 19.11
CA ASP A 31 7.48 0.40 20.39
C ASP A 31 8.77 -0.40 20.21
N LYS A 32 9.83 -0.04 20.94
CA LYS A 32 11.13 -0.73 20.97
C LYS A 32 11.36 -1.51 22.28
N GLY A 33 10.30 -1.79 23.04
CA GLY A 33 10.36 -2.49 24.32
C GLY A 33 10.53 -1.53 25.49
N ASN A 34 11.75 -1.03 25.74
CA ASN A 34 12.03 -0.17 26.90
C ASN A 34 11.66 1.31 26.68
N TYR A 35 11.44 1.69 25.42
CA TYR A 35 11.09 3.04 25.02
C TYR A 35 10.27 3.00 23.73
N TYR A 36 9.57 4.09 23.43
CA TYR A 36 9.01 4.33 22.11
C TYR A 36 9.92 5.24 21.29
N GLU A 37 9.98 5.04 19.98
CA GLU A 37 10.80 5.82 19.08
C GLU A 37 9.97 6.44 17.97
N VAL A 38 10.19 7.73 17.71
CA VAL A 38 9.61 8.39 16.54
C VAL A 38 10.39 7.97 15.31
N VAL A 39 9.74 7.24 14.41
CA VAL A 39 10.33 6.77 13.15
C VAL A 39 9.60 7.42 11.97
N ALA A 40 10.31 7.63 10.88
CA ALA A 40 9.68 8.12 9.66
C ALA A 40 8.78 7.02 9.09
N VAL A 41 7.58 7.38 8.64
CA VAL A 41 6.78 6.48 7.81
C VAL A 41 7.43 6.49 6.44
N VAL A 42 8.22 5.46 6.17
CA VAL A 42 8.75 5.25 4.83
C VAL A 42 7.62 4.66 3.99
N PRO A 43 7.22 5.29 2.87
CA PRO A 43 6.29 4.66 1.94
C PRO A 43 6.88 3.31 1.55
N HIS A 44 6.17 2.22 1.82
CA HIS A 44 6.59 0.95 1.27
C HIS A 44 6.32 0.98 -0.24
N GLU A 45 7.22 0.39 -1.01
CA GLU A 45 6.89 0.11 -2.41
C GLU A 45 5.74 -0.92 -2.42
N PRO A 46 4.63 -0.64 -3.11
CA PRO A 46 3.51 -1.57 -3.16
C PRO A 46 3.97 -2.91 -3.70
N THR A 47 3.64 -3.97 -2.98
CA THR A 47 3.82 -5.34 -3.46
C THR A 47 3.05 -5.57 -4.75
N LEU A 48 3.43 -6.56 -5.57
CA LEU A 48 2.69 -6.91 -6.78
C LEU A 48 1.21 -7.16 -6.49
N GLN A 49 0.91 -7.78 -5.34
CA GLN A 49 -0.45 -8.04 -4.88
C GLN A 49 -1.22 -6.73 -4.62
N GLU A 50 -0.64 -5.79 -3.87
CA GLU A 50 -1.27 -4.48 -3.60
C GLU A 50 -1.47 -3.66 -4.89
N GLN A 51 -0.56 -3.78 -5.86
CA GLN A 51 -0.72 -3.14 -7.18
C GLN A 51 -1.92 -3.70 -7.94
N ILE A 52 -2.06 -5.03 -7.98
CA ILE A 52 -3.21 -5.70 -8.60
C ILE A 52 -4.50 -5.23 -7.92
N GLU A 53 -4.58 -5.31 -6.59
CA GLU A 53 -5.75 -4.90 -5.83
C GLU A 53 -6.14 -3.44 -6.07
N SER A 54 -5.15 -2.53 -6.10
CA SER A 54 -5.39 -1.13 -6.41
C SER A 54 -5.98 -0.93 -7.82
N LEU A 55 -5.45 -1.64 -8.81
CA LEU A 55 -5.93 -1.55 -10.19
C LEU A 55 -7.29 -2.21 -10.37
N GLU A 56 -7.54 -3.36 -9.74
CA GLU A 56 -8.85 -4.01 -9.71
C GLU A 56 -9.90 -3.10 -9.06
N HIS A 57 -9.58 -2.44 -7.95
CA HIS A 57 -10.50 -1.49 -7.30
C HIS A 57 -10.82 -0.28 -8.19
N LYS A 58 -9.83 0.24 -8.93
CA LYS A 58 -10.01 1.39 -9.83
C LYS A 58 -10.79 1.05 -11.09
N THR A 59 -10.62 -0.16 -11.62
CA THR A 59 -11.17 -0.55 -12.93
C THR A 59 -12.39 -1.45 -12.84
N GLY A 60 -12.59 -2.14 -11.71
CA GLY A 60 -13.55 -3.23 -11.57
C GLY A 60 -13.11 -4.53 -12.28
N TYR A 61 -11.88 -4.61 -12.78
CA TYR A 61 -11.41 -5.75 -13.59
C TYR A 61 -10.83 -6.86 -12.73
N SER A 62 -11.69 -7.56 -11.99
CA SER A 62 -11.31 -8.81 -11.33
C SER A 62 -10.73 -9.81 -12.33
N ARG A 63 -10.01 -10.82 -11.85
CA ARG A 63 -9.46 -11.89 -12.70
C ARG A 63 -10.45 -12.44 -13.72
N ALA A 64 -11.66 -12.82 -13.29
CA ALA A 64 -12.68 -13.38 -14.19
C ALA A 64 -13.11 -12.36 -15.25
N ILE A 65 -13.22 -11.07 -14.89
CA ILE A 65 -13.56 -10.00 -15.83
C ILE A 65 -12.44 -9.79 -16.84
N ARG A 66 -11.16 -9.87 -16.43
CA ARG A 66 -10.04 -9.78 -17.38
C ARG A 66 -10.01 -10.94 -18.36
N GLU A 67 -10.26 -12.16 -17.90
CA GLU A 67 -10.36 -13.34 -18.77
C GLU A 67 -11.45 -13.15 -19.84
N LEU A 68 -12.60 -12.56 -19.47
CA LEU A 68 -13.67 -12.22 -20.41
C LEU A 68 -13.30 -11.08 -21.37
N ILE A 69 -12.64 -10.02 -20.88
CA ILE A 69 -12.20 -8.88 -21.69
C ILE A 69 -11.17 -9.31 -22.73
N LEU A 70 -10.22 -10.15 -22.34
CA LEU A 70 -9.10 -10.59 -23.16
C LEU A 70 -9.45 -11.74 -24.09
N ALA A 71 -10.63 -12.36 -23.94
CA ALA A 71 -11.12 -13.39 -24.84
C ALA A 71 -11.20 -12.90 -26.30
N ASN A 72 -11.04 -13.85 -27.23
CA ASN A 72 -11.33 -13.61 -28.64
C ASN A 72 -12.79 -13.20 -28.80
N ASP A 73 -13.04 -12.23 -29.68
CA ASP A 73 -14.39 -11.71 -29.96
C ASP A 73 -15.16 -11.18 -28.74
N SER A 74 -14.46 -10.78 -27.66
CA SER A 74 -15.09 -10.20 -26.46
C SER A 74 -15.88 -8.91 -26.69
N GLY A 75 -15.77 -8.30 -27.88
CA GLY A 75 -16.38 -7.00 -28.19
C GLY A 75 -15.76 -5.81 -27.44
N ALA A 76 -14.79 -6.06 -26.54
CA ALA A 76 -14.11 -5.01 -25.78
C ALA A 76 -13.20 -4.17 -26.70
N SER A 77 -13.19 -2.86 -26.48
CA SER A 77 -12.33 -1.94 -27.21
C SER A 77 -10.85 -2.21 -26.93
N ALA A 78 -9.97 -1.78 -27.84
CA ALA A 78 -8.53 -1.91 -27.66
C ALA A 78 -8.02 -1.27 -26.36
N TYR A 79 -8.63 -0.15 -25.94
CA TYR A 79 -8.32 0.52 -24.67
C TYR A 79 -8.69 -0.34 -23.45
N VAL A 80 -9.87 -0.96 -23.45
CA VAL A 80 -10.30 -1.84 -22.36
C VAL A 80 -9.40 -3.08 -22.29
N LYS A 81 -9.07 -3.65 -23.46
CA LYS A 81 -8.14 -4.79 -23.55
C LYS A 81 -6.74 -4.45 -23.04
N SER A 82 -6.19 -3.28 -23.38
CA SER A 82 -4.85 -2.89 -22.90
C SER A 82 -4.82 -2.72 -21.38
N LYS A 83 -5.89 -2.17 -20.78
CA LYS A 83 -6.01 -2.04 -19.32
C LYS A 83 -6.20 -3.38 -18.60
N ALA A 84 -6.97 -4.31 -19.17
CA ALA A 84 -7.02 -5.66 -18.63
C ALA A 84 -5.65 -6.38 -18.76
N GLN A 85 -4.96 -6.22 -19.89
CA GLN A 85 -3.65 -6.83 -20.11
C GLN A 85 -2.57 -6.31 -19.15
N GLU A 86 -2.59 -5.02 -18.82
CA GLU A 86 -1.69 -4.40 -17.83
C GLU A 86 -1.76 -5.12 -16.47
N ILE A 87 -2.99 -5.32 -15.96
CA ILE A 87 -3.21 -6.02 -14.69
C ILE A 87 -2.83 -7.50 -14.81
N GLU A 88 -3.14 -8.14 -15.94
CA GLU A 88 -2.83 -9.55 -16.13
C GLU A 88 -1.32 -9.81 -16.18
N ASN A 89 -0.53 -8.92 -16.80
CA ASN A 89 0.93 -9.02 -16.81
C ASN A 89 1.53 -8.96 -15.40
N ILE A 90 1.01 -8.08 -14.52
CA ILE A 90 1.45 -7.99 -13.13
C ILE A 90 1.05 -9.27 -12.37
N ALA A 91 -0.17 -9.76 -12.60
CA ALA A 91 -0.65 -11.00 -12.01
C ALA A 91 0.14 -12.23 -12.50
N GLU A 92 0.63 -12.25 -13.74
CA GLU A 92 1.52 -13.30 -14.26
C GLU A 92 2.86 -13.33 -13.53
N GLN A 93 3.47 -12.17 -13.26
CA GLN A 93 4.69 -12.06 -12.44
C GLN A 93 4.48 -12.63 -11.04
N LEU A 94 3.30 -12.44 -10.45
CA LEU A 94 2.98 -13.02 -9.14
C LEU A 94 2.78 -14.55 -9.19
N ARG A 95 2.22 -15.07 -10.29
CA ARG A 95 1.92 -16.51 -10.45
C ARG A 95 3.12 -17.32 -10.93
N GLY A 96 4.09 -16.70 -11.59
CA GLY A 96 5.33 -17.33 -12.04
C GLY A 96 6.53 -16.82 -11.25
N LYS A 97 7.00 -17.62 -10.28
CA LYS A 97 8.29 -17.56 -9.57
C LYS A 97 9.14 -16.29 -9.71
#